data_AF-A0A087T0T2-F1
#
_entry.id   AF-A0A087T0T2-F1
#
_cell.length_a   1.000
_cell.length_b   1.000
_cell.length_c   1.000
_cell.angle_alpha   90.00
_cell.angle_beta   90.00
_cell.angle_gamma   90.00
#
_symmetry.space_group_name_H-M   'P 1'
#
loop_
_entity.id
_entity.type
_entity.pdbx_description
1 polymer ?
#
loop_
_entity_poly.entity_id
_entity_poly.type
_entity_poly.pdbx_seq_one_letter_code
_entity_poly.pdbx_strand_id
1 'polypeptide(L)'
;METEFSAILTKGNQLVPHMQNEVLNLITFLKEIDWTEPWLIGLLIFHAIITILTVVTRHHGNFQGAFFFSLLLLVFCSSNINELAAKNWKYFARQQYFDSSGMFISIVFSSPILLNCLVMVGHWLWTSGSLMVKVKQAQLKQRLRAESRLRKQRKSSDSSSHHKAD
;
A
#
# COMPACT_ATOMS: atom_id res chain seq x y z
N MET A 1 15.96 -22.26 31.00
CA MET A 1 15.59 -22.52 29.58
C MET A 1 14.19 -23.10 29.48
N GLU A 2 13.83 -24.12 30.27
CA GLU A 2 12.47 -24.71 30.29
C GLU A 2 11.36 -23.77 30.81
N THR A 3 11.69 -22.86 31.73
CA THR A 3 10.76 -21.86 32.28
C THR A 3 10.31 -20.83 31.24
N GLU A 4 11.24 -20.34 30.41
CA GLU A 4 10.97 -19.39 29.32
C GLU A 4 10.12 -20.04 28.20
N PHE A 5 10.44 -21.29 27.83
CA PHE A 5 9.69 -22.03 26.82
C PHE A 5 8.26 -22.34 27.26
N SER A 6 8.06 -22.74 28.53
CA SER A 6 6.73 -22.97 29.11
C SER A 6 5.90 -21.68 29.17
N ALA A 7 6.55 -20.53 29.43
CA ALA A 7 5.89 -19.23 29.40
C ALA A 7 5.46 -18.82 27.97
N ILE A 8 6.28 -19.13 26.94
CA ILE A 8 5.94 -18.88 25.53
C ILE A 8 4.78 -19.77 25.08
N LEU A 9 4.79 -21.06 25.44
CA LEU A 9 3.68 -21.98 25.12
C LEU A 9 2.38 -21.57 25.81
N THR A 10 2.44 -21.14 27.07
CA THR A 10 1.26 -20.67 27.81
C THR A 10 0.71 -19.38 27.21
N LYS A 11 1.58 -18.41 26.87
CA LYS A 11 1.16 -17.19 26.15
C LYS A 11 0.57 -17.53 24.78
N GLY A 12 1.21 -18.37 23.99
CA GLY A 12 0.69 -18.81 22.69
C GLY A 12 -0.69 -19.46 22.80
N ASN A 13 -0.87 -20.36 23.77
CA ASN A 13 -2.14 -21.06 24.00
C ASN A 13 -3.27 -20.14 24.49
N GLN A 14 -2.96 -19.02 25.14
CA GLN A 14 -3.95 -18.00 25.55
C GLN A 14 -4.23 -16.98 24.43
N LEU A 15 -3.24 -16.67 23.59
CA LEU A 15 -3.37 -15.69 22.51
C LEU A 15 -4.19 -16.21 21.32
N VAL A 16 -4.04 -17.49 20.95
CA VAL A 16 -4.79 -18.10 19.85
C VAL A 16 -6.32 -18.04 20.07
N PRO A 17 -6.88 -18.50 21.21
CA PRO A 17 -8.32 -18.43 21.44
C PRO A 17 -8.82 -16.99 21.57
N HIS A 18 -8.04 -16.07 22.15
CA HIS A 18 -8.40 -14.66 22.20
C HIS A 18 -8.55 -14.06 20.80
N MET A 19 -7.58 -14.28 19.89
CA MET A 19 -7.69 -13.76 18.52
C MET A 19 -8.84 -14.40 17.74
N GLN A 20 -9.12 -15.69 17.98
CA GLN A 20 -10.25 -16.37 17.35
C GLN A 20 -11.58 -15.75 17.77
N ASN A 21 -11.76 -15.45 19.06
CA ASN A 21 -12.98 -14.82 19.57
C ASN A 21 -13.20 -13.44 18.95
N GLU A 22 -12.16 -12.59 18.89
CA GLU A 22 -12.25 -11.27 18.26
C GLU A 22 -12.62 -11.36 16.78
N VAL A 23 -11.96 -12.23 16.01
CA VAL A 23 -12.25 -12.41 14.57
C VAL A 23 -13.68 -12.92 14.37
N LEU A 24 -14.13 -13.87 15.19
CA LEU A 24 -15.50 -14.39 15.14
C LEU A 24 -16.54 -13.32 15.48
N ASN A 25 -16.26 -12.46 16.46
CA ASN A 25 -17.12 -11.33 16.80
C ASN A 25 -17.27 -10.36 15.62
N LEU A 26 -16.16 -10.04 14.95
CA LEU A 26 -16.18 -9.18 13.75
C LEU A 26 -16.96 -9.80 12.60
N ILE A 27 -16.76 -11.10 12.34
CA ILE A 27 -17.48 -11.81 11.27
C ILE A 27 -18.98 -11.88 11.60
N THR A 28 -19.33 -12.11 12.86
CA THR A 28 -20.73 -12.14 13.31
C THR A 28 -21.38 -10.78 13.13
N PHE A 29 -20.71 -9.71 13.55
CA PHE A 29 -21.14 -8.33 13.31
C PHE A 29 -21.35 -8.05 11.81
N LEU A 30 -20.41 -8.42 10.94
CA LEU A 30 -20.53 -8.22 9.49
C LEU A 30 -21.67 -9.04 8.86
N LYS A 31 -21.97 -10.21 9.42
CA LYS A 31 -23.05 -11.08 8.94
C LYS A 31 -24.43 -10.56 9.35
N GLU A 32 -24.53 -9.86 10.47
CA GLU A 32 -25.76 -9.22 10.93
C GLU A 32 -26.14 -7.99 10.10
N ILE A 33 -25.24 -7.48 9.27
CA ILE A 33 -25.49 -6.35 8.38
C ILE A 33 -26.36 -6.78 7.19
N ASP A 34 -27.43 -6.02 6.93
CA ASP A 34 -28.32 -6.23 5.79
C ASP A 34 -27.69 -5.71 4.49
N TRP A 35 -26.84 -6.52 3.85
CA TRP A 35 -26.16 -6.18 2.57
C TRP A 35 -27.09 -5.90 1.38
N THR A 36 -28.40 -6.08 1.53
CA THR A 36 -29.41 -5.77 0.50
C THR A 36 -29.78 -4.29 0.45
N GLU A 37 -29.32 -3.47 1.42
CA GLU A 37 -29.63 -2.05 1.41
C GLU A 37 -28.97 -1.33 0.21
N PRO A 38 -29.71 -0.49 -0.54
CA PRO A 38 -29.20 0.15 -1.76
C PRO A 38 -27.92 0.97 -1.56
N TRP A 39 -27.76 1.62 -0.40
CA TRP A 39 -26.58 2.43 -0.10
C TRP A 39 -25.33 1.57 0.14
N LEU A 40 -25.47 0.38 0.76
CA LEU A 40 -24.38 -0.59 0.93
C LEU A 40 -23.95 -1.18 -0.42
N ILE A 41 -24.91 -1.48 -1.30
CA ILE A 41 -24.60 -1.93 -2.66
C ILE A 41 -23.84 -0.83 -3.43
N GLY A 42 -24.27 0.43 -3.28
CA GLY A 42 -23.53 1.58 -3.81
C GLY A 42 -22.09 1.66 -3.28
N LEU A 43 -21.90 1.38 -1.99
CA LEU A 43 -20.58 1.32 -1.36
C LEU A 43 -19.70 0.21 -1.95
N LEU A 44 -20.24 -0.99 -2.16
CA LEU A 44 -19.52 -2.10 -2.81
C LEU A 44 -19.12 -1.77 -4.24
N ILE A 45 -20.01 -1.14 -5.02
CA ILE A 45 -19.72 -0.69 -6.37
C ILE A 45 -18.61 0.38 -6.34
N PHE A 46 -18.67 1.31 -5.40
CA PHE A 46 -17.63 2.31 -5.18
C PHE A 46 -16.25 1.65 -4.91
N HIS A 47 -16.19 0.60 -4.10
CA HIS A 47 -14.95 -0.16 -3.88
C HIS A 47 -14.45 -0.88 -5.15
N ALA A 48 -15.36 -1.44 -5.95
CA ALA A 48 -15.00 -2.03 -7.23
C ALA A 48 -14.40 -0.96 -8.17
N ILE A 49 -15.00 0.22 -8.24
CA ILE A 49 -14.49 1.35 -9.04
C ILE A 49 -13.11 1.78 -8.55
N ILE A 50 -12.88 1.95 -7.24
CA ILE A 50 -11.55 2.29 -6.70
C ILE A 50 -10.51 1.25 -7.09
N THR A 51 -10.86 -0.02 -6.97
CA THR A 51 -9.95 -1.12 -7.29
C THR A 51 -9.61 -1.14 -8.78
N ILE A 52 -10.61 -0.94 -9.65
CA ILE A 52 -10.40 -0.81 -11.10
C ILE A 52 -9.53 0.40 -11.41
N LEU A 53 -9.82 1.57 -10.82
CA LEU A 53 -9.01 2.78 -11.00
C LEU A 53 -7.58 2.56 -10.55
N THR A 54 -7.36 1.85 -9.44
CA THR A 54 -6.02 1.47 -8.96
C THR A 54 -5.27 0.65 -10.01
N VAL A 55 -5.92 -0.34 -10.60
CA VAL A 55 -5.32 -1.21 -11.63
C VAL A 55 -5.06 -0.44 -12.94
N VAL A 56 -5.99 0.39 -13.39
CA VAL A 56 -5.86 1.16 -14.64
C VAL A 56 -4.78 2.25 -14.51
N THR A 57 -4.71 2.89 -13.34
CA THR A 57 -3.80 4.01 -13.05
C THR A 57 -2.34 3.58 -12.90
N ARG A 58 -2.06 2.27 -12.81
CA ARG A 58 -0.70 1.71 -12.66
C ARG A 58 0.31 2.18 -13.71
N HIS A 59 -0.15 2.60 -14.88
CA HIS A 59 0.71 3.07 -15.98
C HIS A 59 1.17 4.54 -15.79
N HIS A 60 0.46 5.33 -15.00
CA HIS A 60 0.71 6.77 -14.83
C HIS A 60 1.04 7.08 -13.36
N GLY A 61 2.33 6.96 -12.99
CA GLY A 61 2.78 7.10 -11.60
C GLY A 61 2.38 8.42 -10.92
N ASN A 62 2.34 9.55 -11.64
CA ASN A 62 1.91 10.83 -11.09
C ASN A 62 0.41 10.85 -10.74
N PHE A 63 -0.43 10.29 -11.61
CA PHE A 63 -1.87 10.17 -11.37
C PHE A 63 -2.14 9.18 -10.22
N GLN A 64 -1.36 8.10 -10.15
CA GLN A 64 -1.39 7.16 -9.03
C GLN A 64 -1.05 7.84 -7.71
N GLY A 65 -0.09 8.76 -7.72
CA GLY A 65 0.27 9.61 -6.59
C GLY A 65 -0.92 10.42 -6.08
N ALA A 66 -1.54 11.21 -6.95
CA ALA A 66 -2.70 12.01 -6.60
C ALA A 66 -3.85 11.15 -6.07
N PHE A 67 -4.15 10.04 -6.75
CA PHE A 67 -5.20 9.10 -6.35
C PHE A 67 -4.95 8.49 -4.97
N PHE A 68 -3.69 8.13 -4.65
CA PHE A 68 -3.31 7.64 -3.33
C PHE A 68 -3.61 8.67 -2.23
N PHE A 69 -3.23 9.94 -2.43
CA PHE A 69 -3.56 10.99 -1.46
C PHE A 69 -5.07 11.21 -1.33
N SER A 70 -5.82 11.12 -2.43
CA SER A 70 -7.29 11.20 -2.39
C SER A 70 -7.89 10.04 -1.57
N LEU A 71 -7.37 8.82 -1.70
CA LEU A 71 -7.82 7.67 -0.91
C LEU A 71 -7.51 7.84 0.58
N LEU A 72 -6.30 8.31 0.92
CA LEU A 72 -5.95 8.61 2.32
C LEU A 72 -6.83 9.70 2.91
N LEU A 73 -7.12 10.75 2.13
CA LEU A 73 -8.04 11.80 2.54
C LEU A 73 -9.44 11.24 2.78
N LEU A 74 -9.93 10.34 1.92
CA LEU A 74 -11.21 9.67 2.13
C LEU A 74 -11.25 8.85 3.43
N VAL A 75 -10.19 8.09 3.71
CA VAL A 75 -10.06 7.34 4.98
C VAL A 75 -10.02 8.30 6.16
N PHE A 76 -9.32 9.42 6.06
CA PHE A 76 -9.31 10.44 7.11
C PHE A 76 -10.70 11.07 7.32
N CYS A 77 -11.41 11.36 6.22
CA CYS A 77 -12.77 11.88 6.26
C CYS A 77 -13.80 10.84 6.72
N SER A 78 -13.48 9.54 6.71
CA SER A 78 -14.41 8.47 7.09
C SER A 78 -15.01 8.67 8.49
N SER A 79 -14.23 9.20 9.44
CA SER A 79 -14.71 9.55 10.79
C SER A 79 -15.79 10.63 10.76
N ASN A 80 -15.58 11.69 9.97
CA ASN A 80 -16.57 12.76 9.80
C ASN A 80 -17.84 12.25 9.09
N ILE A 81 -17.67 11.41 8.07
CA ILE A 81 -18.80 10.78 7.34
C ILE A 81 -19.60 9.90 8.30
N ASN A 82 -18.93 9.12 9.13
CA ASN A 82 -19.56 8.26 10.12
C ASN A 82 -20.36 9.06 11.16
N GLU A 83 -19.84 10.18 11.66
CA GLU A 83 -20.61 11.04 12.58
C GLU A 83 -21.85 11.67 11.90
N LEU A 84 -21.70 12.12 10.65
CA LEU A 84 -22.82 12.67 9.88
C LEU A 84 -23.88 11.61 9.57
N ALA A 85 -23.45 10.39 9.22
CA ALA A 85 -24.32 9.27 8.97
C ALA A 85 -24.99 8.76 10.24
N ALA A 86 -24.29 8.78 11.38
CA ALA A 86 -24.85 8.48 12.70
C ALA A 86 -25.88 9.54 13.15
N LYS A 87 -25.79 10.80 12.69
CA LYS A 87 -26.82 11.81 12.95
C LYS A 87 -28.04 11.66 12.04
N ASN A 88 -27.84 11.23 10.80
CA ASN A 88 -28.87 11.15 9.76
C ASN A 88 -29.28 9.70 9.41
N TRP A 89 -29.00 8.73 10.28
CA TRP A 89 -29.15 7.31 9.97
C TRP A 89 -30.54 6.94 9.46
N LYS A 90 -31.59 7.56 10.00
CA LYS A 90 -33.00 7.33 9.62
C LYS A 90 -33.33 7.62 8.15
N TYR A 91 -32.56 8.48 7.49
CA TYR A 91 -32.76 8.82 6.08
C TYR A 91 -32.07 7.86 5.13
N PHE A 92 -31.00 7.19 5.57
CA PHE A 92 -30.12 6.40 4.71
C PHE A 92 -30.23 4.90 4.97
N ALA A 93 -30.44 4.49 6.22
CA ALA A 93 -30.40 3.11 6.66
C ALA A 93 -31.61 2.78 7.53
N ARG A 94 -32.08 1.53 7.43
CA ARG A 94 -33.14 1.02 8.31
C ARG A 94 -32.65 0.79 9.73
N GLN A 95 -31.34 0.60 9.91
CA GLN A 95 -30.70 0.36 11.20
C GLN A 95 -29.51 1.31 11.40
N GLN A 96 -29.13 1.54 12.66
CA GLN A 96 -28.01 2.41 13.00
C GLN A 96 -26.68 1.64 12.90
N TYR A 97 -26.08 1.62 11.71
CA TYR A 97 -24.76 1.00 11.48
C TYR A 97 -23.59 1.88 11.92
N PHE A 98 -23.81 3.19 12.05
CA PHE A 98 -22.79 4.18 12.35
C PHE A 98 -22.76 4.48 13.84
N ASP A 99 -21.60 4.26 14.46
CA ASP A 99 -21.39 4.38 15.88
C ASP A 99 -20.17 5.26 16.19
N SER A 100 -20.01 5.73 17.43
CA SER A 100 -18.89 6.60 17.81
C SER A 100 -17.53 5.90 17.73
N SER A 101 -17.50 4.56 17.81
CA SER A 101 -16.26 3.80 17.63
C SER A 101 -15.83 3.74 16.16
N GLY A 102 -16.75 3.98 15.22
CA GLY A 102 -16.48 3.94 13.79
C GLY A 102 -16.08 2.55 13.31
N MET A 103 -16.48 1.49 14.01
CA MET A 103 -16.07 0.13 13.70
C MET A 103 -16.58 -0.30 12.32
N PHE A 104 -17.85 -0.01 12.02
CA PHE A 104 -18.45 -0.30 10.72
C PHE A 104 -17.72 0.42 9.58
N ILE A 105 -17.58 1.76 9.65
CA ILE A 105 -16.93 2.51 8.58
C ILE A 105 -15.46 2.11 8.43
N SER A 106 -14.78 1.79 9.53
CA SER A 106 -13.37 1.41 9.47
C SER A 106 -13.18 0.06 8.78
N ILE A 107 -14.03 -0.92 9.07
CA ILE A 107 -13.93 -2.26 8.47
C ILE A 107 -14.45 -2.26 7.04
N VAL A 108 -15.63 -1.69 6.79
CA VAL A 108 -16.29 -1.81 5.49
C VAL A 108 -15.73 -0.82 4.48
N PHE A 109 -15.42 0.42 4.91
CA PHE A 109 -14.92 1.46 4.01
C PHE A 109 -13.40 1.60 4.07
N SER A 110 -12.81 1.76 5.26
CA SER A 110 -11.38 2.04 5.36
C SER A 110 -10.50 0.83 5.08
N SER A 111 -10.86 -0.38 5.54
CA SER A 111 -10.06 -1.60 5.34
C SER A 111 -9.74 -1.91 3.87
N PRO A 112 -10.72 -1.99 2.94
CA PRO A 112 -10.41 -2.25 1.53
C PRO A 112 -9.60 -1.11 0.87
N ILE A 113 -9.85 0.14 1.28
CA ILE A 113 -9.08 1.28 0.77
C ILE A 113 -7.62 1.21 1.26
N LEU A 114 -7.41 0.93 2.54
CA LEU A 114 -6.08 0.79 3.14
C LEU A 114 -5.31 -0.39 2.55
N LEU A 115 -5.99 -1.50 2.28
CA LEU A 115 -5.38 -2.64 1.60
C LEU A 115 -4.92 -2.26 0.19
N ASN A 116 -5.75 -1.55 -0.57
CA ASN A 116 -5.35 -0.99 -1.87
C ASN A 116 -4.15 -0.05 -1.75
N CYS A 117 -4.14 0.84 -0.76
CA CYS A 117 -3.03 1.73 -0.47
C CYS A 117 -1.73 0.96 -0.15
N LEU A 118 -1.82 -0.11 0.64
CA LEU A 118 -0.66 -0.95 0.99
C LEU A 118 -0.06 -1.62 -0.24
N VAL A 119 -0.91 -2.15 -1.14
CA VAL A 119 -0.47 -2.75 -2.40
C VAL A 119 0.21 -1.70 -3.30
N MET A 120 -0.34 -0.49 -3.39
CA MET A 120 0.30 0.60 -4.16
C MET A 120 1.68 0.95 -3.60
N VAL A 121 1.81 1.10 -2.28
CA VAL A 121 3.08 1.38 -1.61
C VAL A 121 4.08 0.26 -1.86
N GLY A 122 3.65 -1.00 -1.76
CA GLY A 122 4.50 -2.16 -2.08
C GLY A 122 5.03 -2.13 -3.51
N HIS A 123 4.16 -1.82 -4.48
CA HIS A 123 4.54 -1.68 -5.89
C HIS A 123 5.53 -0.53 -6.12
N TRP A 124 5.33 0.62 -5.45
CA TRP A 124 6.27 1.74 -5.52
C TRP A 124 7.61 1.44 -4.88
N LEU A 125 7.63 0.78 -3.73
CA LEU A 125 8.88 0.37 -3.08
C LEU A 125 9.69 -0.55 -4.00
N TRP A 126 9.02 -1.52 -4.63
CA TRP A 126 9.66 -2.39 -5.62
C TRP A 126 10.18 -1.60 -6.82
N THR A 127 9.36 -0.71 -7.37
CA THR A 127 9.72 0.13 -8.51
C THR A 127 10.91 1.02 -8.19
N SER A 128 10.88 1.73 -7.06
CA SER A 128 11.95 2.61 -6.57
C SER A 128 13.25 1.85 -6.37
N GLY A 129 13.20 0.66 -5.74
CA GLY A 129 14.36 -0.22 -5.61
C GLY A 129 14.94 -0.62 -6.96
N SER A 130 14.08 -1.03 -7.90
CA SER A 130 14.51 -1.42 -9.25
C SER A 130 15.11 -0.24 -10.05
N LEU A 131 14.56 0.96 -9.89
CA LEU A 131 15.08 2.18 -10.51
C LEU A 131 16.44 2.55 -9.92
N MET A 132 16.59 2.48 -8.60
CA MET A 132 17.88 2.72 -7.94
C MET A 132 18.95 1.73 -8.42
N VAL A 133 18.62 0.45 -8.53
CA VAL A 133 19.54 -0.57 -9.06
C VAL A 133 19.89 -0.27 -10.52
N LYS A 134 18.91 0.04 -11.38
CA LYS A 134 19.13 0.41 -12.78
C LYS A 134 20.00 1.67 -12.92
N VAL A 135 19.77 2.69 -12.09
CA VAL A 135 20.57 3.92 -12.06
C VAL A 135 21.99 3.61 -11.62
N LYS A 136 22.19 2.81 -10.56
CA LYS A 136 23.53 2.38 -10.11
C LYS A 136 24.26 1.58 -11.19
N GLN A 137 23.57 0.66 -11.87
CA GLN A 137 24.12 -0.09 -13.01
C GLN A 137 24.49 0.83 -14.18
N ALA A 138 23.64 1.80 -14.51
CA ALA A 138 23.91 2.78 -15.57
C ALA A 138 25.11 3.68 -15.22
N GLN A 139 25.20 4.14 -13.97
CA GLN A 139 26.35 4.91 -13.46
C GLN A 139 27.65 4.09 -13.53
N LEU A 140 27.64 2.83 -13.13
CA LEU A 140 28.81 1.96 -13.21
C LEU A 140 29.24 1.75 -14.68
N LYS A 141 28.28 1.49 -15.56
CA LYS A 141 28.52 1.34 -17.00
C LYS A 141 29.09 2.62 -17.62
N GLN A 142 28.67 3.80 -17.18
CA GLN A 142 29.23 5.08 -17.62
C GLN A 142 30.67 5.27 -17.12
N ARG A 143 30.97 4.92 -15.86
CA ARG A 143 32.34 4.99 -15.30
C ARG A 143 33.32 4.12 -16.07
N LEU A 144 32.98 2.85 -16.32
CA LEU A 144 33.81 1.93 -17.10
C LEU A 144 34.05 2.42 -18.54
N ARG A 145 33.03 3.04 -19.16
CA ARG A 145 33.16 3.66 -20.49
C ARG A 145 34.06 4.90 -20.47
N ALA A 146 34.05 5.70 -19.41
CA ALA A 146 34.95 6.83 -19.26
C ALA A 146 36.40 6.38 -19.08
N GLU A 147 36.65 5.40 -18.21
CA GLU A 147 38.00 4.86 -17.97
C GLU A 147 38.60 4.20 -19.21
N SER A 148 37.82 3.42 -19.96
CA SER A 148 38.29 2.82 -21.22
C SER A 148 38.63 3.87 -22.29
N ARG A 149 37.87 4.98 -22.37
CA ARG A 149 38.20 6.11 -23.25
C ARG A 149 39.52 6.78 -22.85
N LEU A 150 39.71 7.06 -21.56
CA LEU A 150 40.96 7.62 -21.03
C LEU A 150 42.16 6.71 -21.30
N ARG A 151 42.01 5.40 -21.08
CA ARG A 151 43.08 4.42 -21.34
C ARG A 151 43.45 4.33 -22.82
N LYS A 152 42.47 4.44 -23.72
CA LYS A 152 42.71 4.46 -25.18
C LYS A 152 43.44 5.73 -25.62
N GLN A 153 43.03 6.89 -25.10
CA GLN A 153 43.72 8.17 -25.36
C GLN A 153 45.17 8.13 -24.87
N ARG A 154 45.42 7.64 -23.64
CA ARG A 154 46.78 7.53 -23.11
C ARG A 154 47.68 6.66 -24.00
N LYS A 155 47.16 5.55 -24.51
CA LYS A 155 47.91 4.65 -25.41
C LYS A 155 48.19 5.30 -26.78
N SER A 156 47.27 6.08 -27.34
CA SER A 156 47.52 6.81 -28.59
C SER A 156 48.52 7.96 -28.42
N SER A 157 48.51 8.65 -27.29
CA SER A 157 49.47 9.72 -27.00
C SER A 157 50.89 9.18 -26.87
N ASP A 158 51.06 8.06 -26.17
CA ASP A 158 52.35 7.40 -25.92
C ASP A 158 53.00 6.84 -27.21
N SER A 159 52.19 6.23 -28.09
CA SER A 159 52.66 5.80 -29.42
C SER A 159 53.04 6.98 -30.32
N SER A 160 52.38 8.13 -30.20
CA SER A 160 52.67 9.30 -31.03
C SER A 160 53.89 10.09 -30.54
N SER A 161 54.22 10.04 -29.24
CA SER A 161 55.49 10.60 -28.71
C SER A 161 56.69 9.75 -29.10
N HIS A 162 56.55 8.43 -29.17
CA HIS A 162 57.65 7.54 -29.54
C HIS A 162 58.06 7.69 -31.01
N HIS A 163 57.11 7.94 -31.92
CA HIS A 163 57.38 8.14 -33.35
C HIS A 163 57.98 9.52 -33.70
N LYS A 164 57.96 10.48 -32.77
CA LYS A 164 58.48 11.85 -32.98
C LYS A 164 59.89 12.06 -32.44
N ALA A 165 60.42 11.07 -31.71
CA ALA A 165 61.75 11.11 -31.10
C ALA A 165 62.82 10.38 -31.94
N ASP A 166 62.39 9.72 -33.02
CA ASP A 166 63.23 9.11 -34.06
C ASP A 166 63.28 10.04 -35.29
#